data_AF-A0A371CT07-F1
#
_entry.id   AF-A0A371CT07-F1
#
_cell.length_a   1.000
_cell.length_b   1.000
_cell.length_c   1.000
_cell.angle_alpha   90.00
_cell.angle_beta   90.00
_cell.angle_gamma   90.00
#
_symmetry.space_group_name_H-M   'P 1'
#
loop_
_entity.id
_entity.type
_entity.pdbx_description
1 polymer ?
#
loop_
_entity_poly.entity_id
_entity_poly.type
_entity_poly.pdbx_seq_one_letter_code
_entity_poly.pdbx_strand_id
1 'polypeptide(L)'
;MEPEIVTRSARILMSFSMYSPFRFSQSNLAEFITQHGSLRAVCTANPVGWTGEKPMEIPFTIRGGGRPRPAFRLRLGLCPNHLDDFRTIGRHWAKLDLPGAEAPTDIGMHNCAADHVHTWPNMTTTIHVPDQADVLIYRRARAAVDGITLTVSPYAVKPEDTFVIRLFWRRPPRGGETTET
;
A
#
# COMPACT_ATOMS: atom_id res chain seq x y z
N MET A 1 -24.84 7.01 -13.88
CA MET A 1 -23.54 7.71 -13.82
C MET A 1 -22.50 6.68 -14.23
N GLU A 2 -22.12 6.67 -15.51
CA GLU A 2 -21.16 5.71 -16.03
C GLU A 2 -19.74 6.11 -15.62
N PRO A 3 -18.87 5.16 -15.25
CA PRO A 3 -17.49 5.48 -14.90
C PRO A 3 -16.75 5.97 -16.15
N GLU A 4 -16.31 7.22 -16.12
CA GLU A 4 -15.56 7.86 -17.19
C GLU A 4 -14.21 7.14 -17.38
N ILE A 5 -14.07 6.42 -18.49
CA ILE A 5 -12.82 5.73 -18.84
C ILE A 5 -11.90 6.75 -19.52
N VAL A 6 -11.17 7.52 -18.71
CA VAL A 6 -10.11 8.41 -19.19
C VAL A 6 -8.91 7.57 -19.65
N THR A 7 -8.76 7.44 -20.97
CA THR A 7 -7.62 6.80 -21.63
C THR A 7 -6.54 7.84 -21.92
N ARG A 8 -5.49 7.90 -21.08
CA ARG A 8 -4.13 8.34 -21.45
C ARG A 8 -3.18 8.16 -20.25
N SER A 9 -2.28 7.19 -20.37
CA SER A 9 -1.02 7.03 -19.62
C SER A 9 -1.11 7.21 -18.10
N ALA A 10 -1.47 6.16 -17.36
CA ALA A 10 -1.13 5.92 -15.95
C ALA A 10 -0.74 7.18 -15.15
N ARG A 11 -1.66 8.15 -15.03
CA ARG A 11 -1.40 9.35 -14.26
C ARG A 11 -1.70 9.00 -12.81
N ILE A 12 -0.66 8.66 -12.07
CA ILE A 12 -0.72 8.87 -10.62
C ILE A 12 -0.77 10.40 -10.49
N LEU A 13 -1.97 10.95 -10.31
CA LEU A 13 -2.16 12.35 -9.95
C LEU A 13 -1.62 12.53 -8.53
N MET A 14 -0.29 12.54 -8.38
CA MET A 14 0.37 12.84 -7.12
C MET A 14 0.37 14.35 -6.90
N SER A 15 -0.79 14.85 -6.52
CA SER A 15 -0.92 16.03 -5.68
C SER A 15 -1.71 15.63 -4.45
N PHE A 16 -1.16 14.72 -3.64
CA PHE A 16 -1.62 14.58 -2.26
C PHE A 16 -1.45 15.96 -1.62
N SER A 17 -2.55 16.51 -1.10
CA SER A 17 -2.54 17.81 -0.45
C SER A 17 -1.54 17.82 0.71
N MET A 18 -1.01 19.00 1.05
CA MET A 18 -0.19 19.20 2.27
C MET A 18 -0.90 18.72 3.55
N TYR A 19 -2.23 18.59 3.50
CA TYR A 19 -3.06 18.16 4.62
C TYR A 19 -3.31 16.65 4.68
N SER A 20 -2.79 15.87 3.73
CA SER A 20 -2.98 14.42 3.74
C SER A 20 -1.99 13.73 4.68
N PRO A 21 -2.47 12.81 5.56
CA PRO A 21 -1.61 12.13 6.52
C PRO A 21 -0.65 11.14 5.89
N PHE A 22 -0.91 10.69 4.67
CA PHE A 22 -0.03 9.78 3.94
C PHE A 22 0.31 10.34 2.57
N ARG A 23 1.59 10.30 2.23
CA ARG A 23 2.14 10.79 0.97
C ARG A 23 3.03 9.73 0.37
N PHE A 24 2.99 9.52 -0.93
CA PHE A 24 3.97 8.67 -1.58
C PHE A 24 5.25 9.44 -1.88
N SER A 25 6.40 8.77 -1.78
CA SER A 25 7.58 9.23 -2.49
C SER A 25 7.39 9.00 -3.99
N GLN A 26 7.39 10.06 -4.79
CA GLN A 26 7.10 9.99 -6.23
C GLN A 26 8.12 9.11 -6.97
N SER A 27 9.41 9.28 -6.67
CA SER A 27 10.48 8.50 -7.29
C SER A 27 10.39 7.02 -6.93
N ASN A 28 10.19 6.69 -5.65
CA ASN A 28 10.07 5.31 -5.22
C ASN A 28 8.82 4.62 -5.79
N LEU A 29 7.66 5.30 -5.81
CA LEU A 29 6.45 4.72 -6.37
C LEU A 29 6.59 4.49 -7.89
N ALA A 30 7.19 5.45 -8.61
CA ALA A 30 7.49 5.28 -10.02
C ALA A 30 8.42 4.09 -10.26
N GLU A 31 9.52 4.00 -9.51
CA GLU A 31 10.46 2.88 -9.60
C GLU A 31 9.77 1.55 -9.31
N PHE A 32 9.07 1.43 -8.19
CA PHE A 32 8.31 0.26 -7.79
C PHE A 32 7.33 -0.22 -8.89
N ILE A 33 6.58 0.71 -9.50
CA ILE A 33 5.68 0.40 -10.60
C ILE A 33 6.44 -0.03 -11.85
N THR A 34 7.53 0.65 -12.21
CA THR A 34 8.30 0.32 -13.43
C THR A 34 8.99 -1.04 -13.36
N GLN A 35 9.39 -1.48 -12.16
CA GLN A 35 9.95 -2.83 -11.95
C GLN A 35 8.95 -3.93 -12.33
N HIS A 36 7.64 -3.64 -12.35
CA HIS A 36 6.61 -4.48 -12.94
C HIS A 36 5.82 -3.69 -14.01
N GLY A 37 6.34 -3.60 -15.23
CA GLY A 37 5.83 -2.70 -16.29
C GLY A 37 4.32 -2.73 -16.63
N SER A 38 3.59 -3.78 -16.23
CA SER A 38 2.14 -3.90 -16.37
C SER A 38 1.33 -3.42 -15.15
N LEU A 39 1.97 -3.09 -14.03
CA LEU A 39 1.36 -2.62 -12.78
C LEU A 39 0.91 -1.16 -12.90
N ARG A 40 -0.25 -0.85 -12.34
CA ARG A 40 -0.85 0.49 -12.31
C ARG A 40 -1.51 0.71 -10.96
N ALA A 41 -1.24 1.84 -10.33
CA ALA A 41 -2.03 2.32 -9.19
C ALA A 41 -3.27 3.05 -9.71
N VAL A 42 -4.43 2.74 -9.14
CA VAL A 42 -5.70 3.41 -9.40
C VAL A 42 -6.13 4.04 -8.09
N CYS A 43 -6.25 5.36 -8.03
CA CYS A 43 -6.82 6.04 -6.88
C CYS A 43 -8.26 6.41 -7.25
N THR A 44 -9.24 5.84 -6.53
CA THR A 44 -10.66 6.08 -6.80
C THR A 44 -11.23 7.24 -5.99
N ALA A 45 -10.52 7.70 -4.96
CA ALA A 45 -10.87 8.85 -4.15
C ALA A 45 -10.03 10.08 -4.54
N ASN A 46 -10.62 11.28 -4.48
CA ASN A 46 -9.85 12.51 -4.59
C ASN A 46 -9.11 12.74 -3.26
N PRO A 47 -7.76 12.65 -3.21
CA PRO A 47 -7.02 12.75 -1.95
C PRO A 47 -6.88 14.20 -1.46
N VAL A 48 -7.35 15.19 -2.22
CA VAL A 48 -7.25 16.61 -1.85
C VAL A 48 -8.13 16.87 -0.63
N GLY A 49 -7.49 17.26 0.48
CA GLY A 49 -8.17 17.54 1.75
C GLY A 49 -8.54 16.30 2.57
N TRP A 50 -8.05 15.11 2.18
CA TRP A 50 -8.26 13.90 2.96
C TRP A 50 -7.48 13.94 4.28
N THR A 51 -8.19 13.94 5.41
CA THR A 51 -7.62 14.05 6.76
C THR A 51 -7.25 12.70 7.40
N GLY A 52 -7.57 11.57 6.75
CA GLY A 52 -7.40 10.24 7.33
C GLY A 52 -8.63 9.69 8.07
N GLU A 53 -9.61 10.54 8.41
CA GLU A 53 -10.81 10.15 9.17
C GLU A 53 -11.65 9.09 8.47
N LYS A 54 -11.83 9.26 7.15
CA LYS A 54 -12.45 8.22 6.31
C LYS A 54 -11.34 7.33 5.77
N PRO A 55 -11.36 6.01 6.00
CA PRO A 55 -10.40 5.08 5.41
C PRO A 55 -10.32 5.23 3.88
N MET A 56 -9.11 5.11 3.34
CA MET A 56 -8.82 5.19 1.91
C MET A 56 -8.27 3.86 1.40
N GLU A 57 -8.69 3.47 0.20
CA GLU A 57 -8.14 2.34 -0.54
C GLU A 57 -7.48 2.81 -1.84
N ILE A 58 -6.28 2.30 -2.11
CA ILE A 58 -5.54 2.51 -3.34
C ILE A 58 -5.33 1.14 -4.00
N PRO A 59 -6.22 0.74 -4.92
CA PRO A 59 -6.06 -0.49 -5.68
C PRO A 59 -4.88 -0.42 -6.65
N PHE A 60 -4.06 -1.47 -6.65
CA PHE A 60 -3.04 -1.72 -7.67
C PHE A 60 -3.55 -2.83 -8.60
N THR A 61 -3.41 -2.61 -9.90
CA THR A 61 -3.92 -3.51 -10.94
C THR A 61 -2.84 -3.84 -11.96
N ILE A 62 -2.92 -5.04 -12.55
CA ILE A 62 -2.06 -5.46 -13.65
C ILE A 62 -2.86 -5.58 -14.94
N ARG A 63 -2.29 -5.09 -16.05
CA ARG A 63 -2.79 -5.36 -17.39
C ARG A 63 -2.03 -6.52 -18.03
N GLY A 64 -2.69 -7.67 -18.17
CA GLY A 64 -2.21 -8.80 -18.95
C GLY A 64 -3.21 -9.14 -20.06
N GLY A 65 -2.91 -8.76 -21.31
CA GLY A 65 -3.61 -9.29 -22.50
C GLY A 65 -5.09 -8.93 -22.67
N GLY A 66 -5.64 -7.92 -21.98
CA GLY A 66 -6.98 -7.40 -22.31
C GLY A 66 -7.70 -6.68 -21.17
N ARG A 67 -7.81 -7.29 -19.97
CA ARG A 67 -8.55 -6.71 -18.84
C ARG A 67 -7.64 -6.43 -17.62
N PRO A 68 -7.78 -5.27 -16.96
CA PRO A 68 -7.13 -5.03 -15.66
C PRO A 68 -7.56 -6.08 -14.65
N ARG A 69 -6.59 -6.67 -13.94
CA ARG A 69 -6.85 -7.58 -12.81
C ARG A 69 -6.28 -6.99 -11.52
N PRO A 70 -6.93 -7.20 -10.37
CA PRO A 70 -6.39 -6.74 -9.09
C PRO A 70 -5.06 -7.44 -8.79
N ALA A 71 -4.07 -6.65 -8.37
CA ALA A 71 -2.76 -7.13 -7.93
C ALA A 71 -2.69 -7.16 -6.41
N PHE A 72 -2.99 -6.03 -5.78
CA PHE A 72 -3.11 -5.86 -4.33
C PHE A 72 -3.80 -4.51 -4.06
N ARG A 73 -4.14 -4.23 -2.82
CA ARG A 73 -4.74 -2.97 -2.38
C ARG A 73 -3.91 -2.42 -1.23
N LEU A 74 -3.62 -1.13 -1.24
CA LEU A 74 -3.11 -0.43 -0.06
C LEU A 74 -4.27 0.27 0.62
N ARG A 75 -4.47 0.03 1.91
CA ARG A 75 -5.47 0.69 2.74
C ARG A 75 -4.80 1.53 3.81
N LEU A 76 -5.36 2.70 4.04
CA LEU A 76 -4.80 3.73 4.91
C LEU A 76 -5.93 4.39 5.69
N GLY A 77 -5.66 4.78 6.94
CA GLY A 77 -6.63 5.57 7.70
C GLY A 77 -6.18 5.90 9.11
N LEU A 78 -7.11 6.48 9.85
CA LEU A 78 -7.00 6.73 11.28
C LEU A 78 -7.83 5.69 12.06
N CYS A 79 -7.29 5.24 13.19
CA CYS A 79 -7.97 4.31 14.07
C CYS A 79 -8.96 5.07 14.97
N PRO A 80 -10.26 4.76 14.93
CA PRO A 80 -11.26 5.39 15.79
C PRO A 80 -11.14 4.96 17.25
N ASN A 81 -10.48 3.84 17.56
CA ASN A 81 -10.35 3.37 18.94
C ASN A 81 -9.34 4.20 19.77
N HIS A 82 -8.62 5.13 19.13
CA HIS A 82 -7.61 5.98 19.77
C HIS A 82 -8.05 7.45 19.81
N LEU A 83 -9.36 7.72 19.78
CA LEU A 83 -9.98 9.05 19.66
C LEU A 83 -9.56 10.08 20.72
N ASP A 84 -8.97 9.68 21.85
CA ASP A 84 -8.52 10.61 22.90
C ASP A 84 -7.06 11.10 22.77
N ASP A 85 -6.20 10.37 22.05
CA ASP A 85 -4.78 10.72 21.89
C ASP A 85 -4.46 11.54 20.61
N PHE A 86 -4.94 12.79 20.52
CA PHE A 86 -4.99 13.57 19.25
C PHE A 86 -3.62 13.95 18.65
N ARG A 87 -2.53 13.54 19.29
CA ARG A 87 -1.17 13.98 18.97
C ARG A 87 -0.20 12.83 18.75
N THR A 88 -0.66 11.59 18.72
CA THR A 88 0.22 10.44 18.61
C THR A 88 0.20 9.90 17.18
N ILE A 89 1.41 9.72 16.65
CA ILE A 89 1.74 8.88 15.48
C ILE A 89 0.93 7.56 15.49
N GLY A 90 0.55 7.08 16.70
CA GLY A 90 -0.10 5.81 16.92
C GLY A 90 -1.51 5.62 16.35
N ARG A 91 -2.22 6.69 15.97
CA ARG A 91 -3.55 6.54 15.35
C ARG A 91 -3.51 6.03 13.92
N HIS A 92 -2.38 6.18 13.25
CA HIS A 92 -2.26 5.90 11.82
C HIS A 92 -2.10 4.41 11.60
N TRP A 93 -2.93 3.86 10.71
CA TRP A 93 -2.81 2.48 10.29
C TRP A 93 -2.66 2.40 8.78
N ALA A 94 -1.93 1.39 8.34
CA ALA A 94 -1.72 1.08 6.94
C ALA A 94 -1.68 -0.43 6.74
N LYS A 95 -2.19 -0.92 5.63
CA LYS A 95 -2.27 -2.36 5.35
C LYS A 95 -2.19 -2.62 3.86
N LEU A 96 -1.51 -3.69 3.44
CA LEU A 96 -1.70 -4.22 2.09
C LEU A 96 -2.59 -5.47 2.15
N ASP A 97 -3.52 -5.58 1.22
CA ASP A 97 -4.36 -6.76 1.05
C ASP A 97 -4.10 -7.36 -0.33
N LEU A 98 -3.86 -8.68 -0.36
CA LEU A 98 -3.81 -9.44 -1.60
C LEU A 98 -5.23 -9.79 -2.05
N PRO A 99 -5.47 -9.93 -3.37
CA PRO A 99 -6.76 -10.40 -3.87
C PRO A 99 -6.99 -11.85 -3.45
N GLY A 100 -8.21 -12.17 -3.04
CA GLY A 100 -8.61 -13.52 -2.62
C GLY A 100 -10.02 -13.53 -2.05
N ALA A 101 -10.57 -14.72 -1.83
CA ALA A 101 -11.91 -14.89 -1.23
C ALA A 101 -11.99 -14.33 0.20
N GLU A 102 -10.86 -14.35 0.92
CA GLU A 102 -10.74 -13.85 2.29
C GLU A 102 -10.31 -12.37 2.37
N ALA A 103 -10.15 -11.70 1.23
CA ALA A 103 -9.76 -10.29 1.22
C ALA A 103 -10.89 -9.46 1.85
N PRO A 104 -10.63 -8.67 2.92
CA PRO A 104 -11.69 -7.94 3.61
C PRO A 104 -12.38 -6.97 2.65
N THR A 105 -13.70 -6.89 2.70
CA THR A 105 -14.49 -6.01 1.82
C THR A 105 -14.63 -4.60 2.37
N ASP A 106 -14.66 -4.46 3.69
CA ASP A 106 -14.69 -3.17 4.38
C ASP A 106 -13.30 -2.52 4.36
N ILE A 107 -13.24 -1.27 3.90
CA ILE A 107 -12.01 -0.48 3.78
C ILE A 107 -11.47 -0.12 5.17
N GLY A 108 -12.32 0.09 6.16
CA GLY A 108 -11.90 0.51 7.51
C GLY A 108 -11.42 -0.62 8.42
N MET A 109 -11.63 -1.87 8.00
CA MET A 109 -11.30 -3.05 8.79
C MET A 109 -9.78 -3.25 8.84
N HIS A 110 -9.23 -3.13 10.05
CA HIS A 110 -7.81 -3.33 10.33
C HIS A 110 -7.62 -3.98 11.71
N ASN A 111 -6.53 -4.69 11.90
CA ASN A 111 -6.10 -5.21 13.20
C ASN A 111 -5.21 -4.16 13.87
N CYS A 112 -5.68 -3.56 14.97
CA CYS A 112 -4.93 -2.50 15.66
C CYS A 112 -3.51 -2.92 16.06
N ALA A 113 -3.31 -4.18 16.48
CA ALA A 113 -1.98 -4.64 16.89
C ALA A 113 -1.02 -4.78 15.70
N ALA A 114 -1.53 -5.19 14.53
CA ALA A 114 -0.72 -5.56 13.37
C ALA A 114 -0.62 -4.46 12.30
N ASP A 115 -1.62 -3.58 12.18
CA ASP A 115 -1.74 -2.62 11.07
C ASP A 115 -1.40 -1.18 11.49
N HIS A 116 -1.25 -0.91 12.80
CA HIS A 116 -0.85 0.40 13.28
C HIS A 116 0.62 0.67 12.95
N VAL A 117 0.88 1.77 12.25
CA VAL A 117 2.23 2.09 11.74
C VAL A 117 3.26 2.20 12.87
N HIS A 118 2.83 2.69 14.03
CA HIS A 118 3.70 2.89 15.18
C HIS A 118 4.14 1.59 15.87
N THR A 119 3.40 0.49 15.71
CA THR A 119 3.74 -0.80 16.31
C THR A 119 4.76 -1.57 15.47
N TRP A 120 5.00 -1.13 14.23
CA TRP A 120 5.93 -1.77 13.33
C TRP A 120 7.39 -1.47 13.68
N PRO A 121 8.26 -2.50 13.72
CA PRO A 121 9.70 -2.29 13.81
C PRO A 121 10.18 -1.38 12.67
N ASN A 122 10.84 -0.27 13.02
CA ASN A 122 11.30 0.74 12.06
C ASN A 122 10.20 1.26 11.12
N MET A 123 8.95 1.30 11.58
CA MET A 123 7.77 1.70 10.78
C MET A 123 7.68 0.94 9.44
N THR A 124 8.10 -0.33 9.45
CA THR A 124 8.18 -1.18 8.27
C THR A 124 7.45 -2.49 8.51
N THR A 125 6.60 -2.85 7.55
CA THR A 125 5.94 -4.16 7.51
C THR A 125 6.17 -4.82 6.16
N THR A 126 6.08 -6.14 6.13
CA THR A 126 6.23 -6.93 4.90
C THR A 126 5.06 -7.88 4.79
N ILE A 127 4.47 -7.89 3.60
CA ILE A 127 3.42 -8.84 3.27
C ILE A 127 4.01 -9.85 2.30
N HIS A 128 4.03 -11.09 2.77
CA HIS A 128 4.44 -12.23 1.98
C HIS A 128 3.32 -12.61 1.02
N VAL A 129 3.72 -13.02 -0.17
CA VAL A 129 2.80 -13.54 -1.17
C VAL A 129 2.71 -15.04 -0.93
N PRO A 130 1.53 -15.58 -0.59
CA PRO A 130 1.39 -17.02 -0.45
C PRO A 130 1.76 -17.74 -1.75
N ASP A 131 2.40 -18.90 -1.65
CA ASP A 131 2.77 -19.73 -2.81
C ASP A 131 1.56 -20.11 -3.68
N GLN A 132 0.38 -20.15 -3.08
CA GLN A 132 -0.87 -20.47 -3.75
C GLN A 132 -1.59 -19.25 -4.32
N ALA A 133 -1.13 -18.03 -4.02
CA ALA A 133 -1.79 -16.81 -4.47
C ALA A 133 -1.66 -16.68 -6.00
N ASP A 134 -2.81 -16.73 -6.68
CA ASP A 134 -2.93 -16.50 -8.11
C ASP A 134 -2.93 -15.00 -8.44
N VAL A 135 -1.85 -14.32 -8.06
CA VAL A 135 -1.66 -12.93 -8.42
C VAL A 135 -0.78 -12.90 -9.66
N LEU A 136 -1.34 -12.40 -10.76
CA LEU A 136 -0.67 -12.34 -12.07
C LEU A 136 0.71 -11.69 -12.03
N ILE A 137 0.95 -10.81 -11.07
CA ILE A 137 2.23 -10.11 -10.89
C ILE A 137 3.37 -11.08 -10.55
N TYR A 138 3.05 -12.19 -9.88
CA TYR A 138 4.02 -13.18 -9.41
C TYR A 138 4.07 -14.43 -10.31
N ARG A 139 3.05 -14.72 -11.13
CA ARG A 139 3.04 -15.92 -12.01
C ARG A 139 4.24 -16.04 -12.96
N ARG A 140 4.85 -14.93 -13.39
CA ARG A 140 6.06 -14.92 -14.25
C ARG A 140 7.33 -14.44 -13.52
N ALA A 141 7.23 -14.06 -12.24
CA ALA A 141 8.30 -13.44 -11.45
C ALA A 141 8.50 -14.08 -10.06
N ARG A 142 7.89 -15.25 -9.79
CA ARG A 142 7.95 -15.96 -8.49
C ARG A 142 9.38 -16.25 -7.98
N ALA A 143 10.34 -16.43 -8.88
CA ALA A 143 11.74 -16.61 -8.51
C ALA A 143 12.45 -15.29 -8.10
N ALA A 144 11.84 -14.14 -8.41
CA ALA A 144 12.43 -12.82 -8.23
C ALA A 144 11.77 -12.00 -7.12
N VAL A 145 10.50 -12.27 -6.77
CA VAL A 145 9.75 -11.51 -5.77
C VAL A 145 8.80 -12.44 -4.99
N ASP A 146 8.86 -12.39 -3.66
CA ASP A 146 8.04 -13.19 -2.73
C ASP A 146 7.21 -12.34 -1.75
N GLY A 147 7.24 -11.00 -1.90
CA GLY A 147 6.53 -10.09 -1.02
C GLY A 147 6.59 -8.63 -1.43
N ILE A 148 5.90 -7.80 -0.66
CA ILE A 148 5.96 -6.35 -0.73
C ILE A 148 6.33 -5.84 0.66
N THR A 149 7.39 -5.03 0.72
CA THR A 149 7.74 -4.29 1.93
C THR A 149 7.14 -2.89 1.83
N LEU A 150 6.38 -2.53 2.85
CA LEU A 150 5.80 -1.21 3.06
C LEU A 150 6.58 -0.53 4.19
N THR A 151 7.23 0.58 3.87
CA THR A 151 7.90 1.44 4.86
C THR A 151 7.18 2.76 4.94
N VAL A 152 7.00 3.24 6.16
CA VAL A 152 6.42 4.54 6.46
C VAL A 152 7.46 5.34 7.24
N SER A 153 7.59 6.64 6.96
CA SER A 153 8.51 7.51 7.68
C SER A 153 7.86 8.85 7.97
N PRO A 154 8.06 9.45 9.15
CA PRO A 154 7.52 10.78 9.45
C PRO A 154 8.00 11.83 8.43
N TYR A 155 7.11 12.74 8.05
CA TYR A 155 7.44 13.86 7.18
C TYR A 155 8.07 14.99 7.99
N ALA A 156 9.20 15.51 7.53
CA ALA A 156 10.03 16.44 8.30
C ALA A 156 9.30 17.71 8.80
N VAL A 157 8.25 18.17 8.09
CA VAL A 157 7.53 19.41 8.44
C VAL A 157 6.41 19.17 9.46
N LYS A 158 5.81 17.98 9.48
CA LYS A 158 4.71 17.61 10.39
C LYS A 158 4.80 16.12 10.76
N PRO A 159 5.86 15.70 11.47
CA PRO A 159 6.19 14.29 11.68
C PRO A 159 5.15 13.52 12.51
N GLU A 160 4.34 14.22 13.31
CA GLU A 160 3.30 13.66 14.16
C GLU A 160 2.07 13.15 13.37
N ASP A 161 1.77 13.79 12.24
CA ASP A 161 0.49 13.61 11.52
C ASP A 161 0.67 13.38 10.01
N THR A 162 1.91 13.34 9.52
CA THR A 162 2.18 13.19 8.10
C THR A 162 3.31 12.20 7.88
N PHE A 163 3.05 11.24 7.01
CA PHE A 163 3.98 10.17 6.70
C PHE A 163 4.26 10.06 5.21
N VAL A 164 5.49 9.66 4.91
CA VAL A 164 5.94 9.30 3.57
C VAL A 164 5.96 7.78 3.45
N ILE A 165 5.17 7.25 2.52
CA ILE A 165 5.07 5.86 2.14
C ILE A 165 6.14 5.54 1.08
N ARG A 166 6.83 4.42 1.29
CA ARG A 166 7.69 3.77 0.30
C ARG A 166 7.30 2.29 0.16
N LEU A 167 7.33 1.80 -1.07
CA LEU A 167 7.04 0.41 -1.42
C LEU A 167 8.27 -0.22 -2.07
N PHE A 168 8.55 -1.46 -1.70
CA PHE A 168 9.65 -2.24 -2.24
C PHE A 168 9.20 -3.66 -2.56
N TRP A 169 9.66 -4.19 -3.68
CA TRP A 169 9.52 -5.61 -3.96
C TRP A 169 10.50 -6.40 -3.10
N ARG A 170 9.99 -7.33 -2.30
CA ARG A 170 10.83 -8.23 -1.52
C ARG A 170 11.25 -9.39 -2.41
N ARG A 171 12.56 -9.62 -2.49
CA ARG A 171 13.10 -10.79 -3.17
C ARG A 171 13.22 -11.94 -2.16
N PRO A 172 12.96 -13.19 -2.58
CA PRO A 172 13.23 -14.33 -1.73
C PRO A 172 14.73 -14.37 -1.39
N PRO A 173 15.10 -14.80 -0.17
CA PRO A 173 16.49 -15.03 0.17
C PRO A 173 17.08 -16.01 -0.86
N ARG A 174 18.28 -15.70 -1.38
CA ARG A 174 18.99 -16.63 -2.26
C ARG A 174 19.26 -17.90 -1.43
N GLY A 175 18.73 -19.04 -1.88
CA GLY A 175 18.68 -20.25 -1.08
C GLY A 175 20.02 -20.59 -0.41
N GLY A 176 19.97 -20.84 0.91
CA GLY A 176 21.11 -21.43 1.61
C GLY A 176 21.37 -21.08 3.08
N GLU A 177 20.57 -20.27 3.78
CA GLU A 177 20.74 -20.11 5.23
C GLU A 177 19.42 -20.32 5.96
N THR A 178 19.15 -21.60 6.26
CA THR A 178 18.44 -22.00 7.47
C THR A 178 19.28 -21.57 8.67
N THR A 179 18.97 -20.42 9.27
CA THR A 179 19.29 -20.19 10.67
C THR A 179 18.09 -20.61 11.50
N GLU A 180 18.10 -21.89 11.90
CA GLU A 180 17.48 -22.29 13.16
C GLU A 180 18.28 -21.62 14.28
N THR A 181 17.58 -20.89 15.15
CA THR A 181 17.94 -20.65 16.55
C THR A 181 16.66 -20.46 17.34
#